data_AF-K1U662-F1
#
_entry.id   AF-K1U662-F1
#
_cell.length_a   1.000
_cell.length_b   1.000
_cell.length_c   1.000
_cell.angle_alpha   90.00
_cell.angle_beta   90.00
_cell.angle_gamma   90.00
#
_symmetry.space_group_name_H-M   'P 1'
#
loop_
_entity.id
_entity.type
_entity.pdbx_description
1 polymer ?
#
loop_
_entity_poly.entity_id
_entity_poly.type
_entity_poly.pdbx_seq_one_letter_code
_entity_poly.pdbx_strand_id
1 'polypeptide(L)'
;KHERTEQQRRKAIEDEKQYLKAKGIFFGLAFTDSLICVKVIESVEEMAEEGRTMHHCVGGYHKRKDSLILSATIDGKRIETIEVSLKTFEVVQCRGVCNENSEYHDRIIALVNKNANLIRQRMKAA
;
A
#
# COMPACT_ATOMS: atom_id res chain seq x y z
N LYS A 1 -33.53 -7.27 2.99
CA LYS A 1 -32.10 -6.97 2.69
C LYS A 1 -31.62 -5.77 3.53
N HIS A 2 -31.47 -5.90 4.86
CA HIS A 2 -31.03 -4.78 5.73
C HIS A 2 -30.06 -5.20 6.85
N GLU A 3 -29.99 -6.48 7.22
CA GLU A 3 -29.11 -6.96 8.29
C GLU A 3 -27.63 -7.11 7.91
N ARG A 4 -27.30 -7.23 6.61
CA ARG A 4 -25.91 -7.35 6.14
C ARG A 4 -25.10 -6.07 6.33
N THR A 5 -25.76 -4.91 6.36
CA THR A 5 -25.12 -3.58 6.31
C THR A 5 -24.41 -3.21 7.62
N GLU A 6 -24.98 -3.56 8.78
CA GLU A 6 -24.39 -3.20 10.09
C GLU A 6 -23.21 -4.08 10.48
N GLN A 7 -23.30 -5.39 10.25
CA GLN A 7 -22.17 -6.30 10.50
C GLN A 7 -20.99 -5.99 9.58
N GLN A 8 -21.24 -5.70 8.30
CA GLN A 8 -20.20 -5.28 7.36
C GLN A 8 -19.57 -3.95 7.76
N ARG A 9 -20.37 -2.98 8.20
CA ARG A 9 -19.88 -1.68 8.67
C ARG A 9 -19.03 -1.80 9.93
N ARG A 10 -19.47 -2.60 10.91
CA ARG A 10 -18.70 -2.88 12.14
C ARG A 10 -17.37 -3.54 11.81
N LYS A 11 -17.38 -4.53 10.91
CA LYS A 11 -16.17 -5.21 10.46
C LYS A 11 -15.19 -4.27 9.75
N ALA A 12 -15.68 -3.41 8.86
CA ALA A 12 -14.84 -2.42 8.19
C ALA A 12 -14.17 -1.45 9.19
N ILE A 13 -14.91 -0.99 10.20
CA ILE A 13 -14.37 -0.15 11.27
C ILE A 13 -13.30 -0.89 12.08
N GLU A 14 -13.53 -2.17 12.37
CA GLU A 14 -12.57 -2.99 13.10
C GLU A 14 -11.30 -3.26 12.28
N ASP A 15 -11.45 -3.62 11.00
CA ASP A 15 -10.34 -3.84 10.07
C ASP A 15 -9.51 -2.55 9.92
N GLU A 16 -10.16 -1.37 9.83
CA GLU A 16 -9.50 -0.07 9.79
C GLU A 16 -8.69 0.21 11.07
N LYS A 17 -9.28 -0.04 12.25
CA LYS A 17 -8.59 0.13 13.54
C LYS A 17 -7.39 -0.81 13.66
N GLN A 18 -7.52 -2.06 13.23
CA GLN A 18 -6.43 -3.02 13.26
C GLN A 18 -5.32 -2.62 12.28
N TYR A 19 -5.70 -2.14 11.09
CA TYR A 19 -4.75 -1.66 10.09
C TYR A 19 -3.98 -0.44 10.60
N LEU A 20 -4.67 0.56 11.15
CA LEU A 20 -4.05 1.73 11.78
C LEU A 20 -3.12 1.32 12.93
N LYS A 21 -3.52 0.37 13.78
CA LYS A 21 -2.67 -0.11 14.87
C LYS A 21 -1.40 -0.80 14.35
N ALA A 22 -1.50 -1.57 13.27
CA ALA A 22 -0.39 -2.35 12.73
C ALA A 22 0.54 -1.53 11.81
N LYS A 23 -0.02 -0.58 11.05
CA LYS A 23 0.67 0.13 9.96
C LYS A 23 0.71 1.64 10.14
N GLY A 24 -0.02 2.19 11.11
CA GLY A 24 -0.10 3.64 11.36
C GLY A 24 1.26 4.28 11.63
N ILE A 25 2.21 3.50 12.15
CA ILE A 25 3.60 3.96 12.31
C ILE A 25 4.23 4.36 10.98
N PHE A 26 3.76 3.85 9.84
CA PHE A 26 4.25 4.14 8.49
C PHE A 26 3.44 5.23 7.76
N PHE A 27 2.31 5.69 8.29
CA PHE A 27 1.43 6.63 7.59
C PHE A 27 2.07 8.01 7.45
N GLY A 28 1.85 8.67 6.32
CA GLY A 28 2.55 9.88 5.91
C GLY A 28 3.97 9.61 5.36
N LEU A 29 4.35 8.34 5.16
CA LEU A 29 5.56 8.02 4.42
C LEU A 29 5.27 8.09 2.92
N ALA A 30 5.98 8.99 2.24
CA ALA A 30 5.92 9.15 0.81
C ALA A 30 7.32 9.38 0.24
N PHE A 31 7.54 8.88 -0.97
CA PHE A 31 8.77 9.02 -1.74
C PHE A 31 8.43 9.66 -3.07
N THR A 32 9.28 10.56 -3.54
CA THR A 32 9.10 11.17 -4.85
C THR A 32 10.43 11.36 -5.56
N ASP A 33 10.39 11.28 -6.89
CA ASP A 33 11.52 11.59 -7.75
C ASP A 33 11.21 12.67 -8.80
N SER A 34 10.38 13.63 -8.41
CA SER A 34 9.87 14.77 -9.20
C SER A 34 8.71 14.44 -10.13
N LEU A 35 8.61 13.20 -10.63
CA LEU A 35 7.48 12.75 -11.47
C LEU A 35 6.61 11.74 -10.74
N ILE A 36 7.23 10.73 -10.15
CA ILE A 36 6.51 9.63 -9.49
C ILE A 36 6.36 9.96 -8.01
N CYS A 37 5.17 9.75 -7.48
CA CYS A 37 4.89 9.78 -6.05
C CYS A 37 4.49 8.39 -5.58
N VAL A 38 5.29 7.80 -4.69
CA VAL A 38 5.01 6.52 -4.04
C VAL A 38 4.64 6.81 -2.60
N LYS A 39 3.41 6.49 -2.20
CA LYS A 39 2.93 6.70 -0.83
C LYS A 39 2.41 5.41 -0.22
N VAL A 40 2.47 5.28 1.10
CA VAL A 40 1.83 4.18 1.82
C VAL A 40 0.30 4.28 1.63
N ILE A 41 -0.38 3.14 1.49
CA ILE A 41 -1.83 3.08 1.56
C ILE A 41 -2.24 3.17 3.02
N GLU A 42 -3.00 4.21 3.39
CA GLU A 42 -3.23 4.58 4.79
C GLU A 42 -4.57 4.10 5.33
N SER A 43 -5.44 3.54 4.48
CA SER A 43 -6.73 2.98 4.92
C SER A 43 -7.10 1.69 4.20
N VAL A 44 -7.97 0.90 4.82
CA VAL A 44 -8.57 -0.29 4.20
C VAL A 44 -9.47 0.12 3.03
N GLU A 45 -10.09 1.30 3.10
CA GLU A 45 -10.88 1.88 2.01
C GLU A 45 -10.00 2.19 0.79
N GLU A 46 -8.86 2.85 0.99
CA GLU A 46 -7.90 3.15 -0.09
C GLU A 46 -7.33 1.84 -0.68
N MET A 47 -7.08 0.82 0.14
CA MET A 47 -6.68 -0.52 -0.33
C MET A 47 -7.77 -1.21 -1.16
N ALA A 48 -9.04 -1.05 -0.78
CA ALA A 48 -10.17 -1.59 -1.54
C ALA A 48 -10.40 -0.82 -2.85
N GLU A 49 -10.10 0.48 -2.88
CA GLU A 49 -10.07 1.27 -4.10
C GLU A 49 -8.90 0.87 -5.00
N GLU A 50 -7.71 0.66 -4.45
CA GLU A 50 -6.53 0.12 -5.15
C GLU A 50 -6.90 -1.18 -5.90
N GLY A 51 -7.52 -2.13 -5.19
CA GLY A 51 -7.92 -3.40 -5.80
C GLY A 51 -9.00 -3.28 -6.88
N ARG A 52 -9.90 -2.30 -6.73
CA ARG A 52 -10.90 -2.00 -7.75
C ARG A 52 -10.28 -1.37 -9.00
N THR A 53 -9.41 -0.37 -8.84
CA THR A 53 -8.76 0.32 -9.96
C THR A 53 -7.79 -0.59 -10.72
N MET A 54 -7.05 -1.44 -10.00
CA MET A 54 -6.02 -2.29 -10.60
C MET A 54 -6.57 -3.61 -11.15
N HIS A 55 -7.85 -3.91 -10.90
CA HIS A 55 -8.50 -5.21 -11.19
C HIS A 55 -7.78 -6.42 -10.60
N HIS A 56 -7.03 -6.23 -9.49
CA HIS A 56 -6.30 -7.29 -8.80
C HIS A 56 -6.65 -7.37 -7.32
N CYS A 57 -6.55 -8.58 -6.77
CA CYS A 57 -6.99 -8.92 -5.41
C CYS A 57 -6.04 -8.38 -4.31
N VAL A 58 -5.82 -7.07 -4.21
CA VAL A 58 -5.12 -6.45 -3.07
C VAL A 58 -6.02 -6.18 -1.86
N GLY A 59 -7.35 -6.31 -2.00
CA GLY A 59 -8.31 -6.03 -0.91
C GLY A 59 -8.14 -6.89 0.36
N GLY A 60 -7.40 -8.01 0.30
CA GLY A 60 -7.08 -8.85 1.46
C GLY A 60 -5.76 -8.53 2.17
N TYR A 61 -4.96 -7.59 1.65
CA TYR A 61 -3.56 -7.44 2.06
C TYR A 61 -3.40 -6.70 3.39
N HIS A 62 -4.45 -6.00 3.85
CA HIS A 62 -4.52 -5.39 5.18
C HIS A 62 -4.26 -6.40 6.33
N LYS A 63 -4.48 -7.70 6.08
CA LYS A 63 -4.23 -8.78 7.05
C LYS A 63 -2.77 -9.24 7.10
N ARG A 64 -1.94 -8.86 6.13
CA ARG A 64 -0.53 -9.27 6.06
C ARG A 64 0.31 -8.45 7.04
N LYS A 65 0.66 -9.06 8.16
CA LYS A 65 1.45 -8.42 9.23
C LYS A 65 2.85 -8.00 8.76
N ASP A 66 3.46 -8.80 7.89
CA ASP A 66 4.84 -8.62 7.44
C ASP A 66 4.96 -7.86 6.12
N SER A 67 3.88 -7.29 5.60
CA SER A 67 3.86 -6.57 4.32
C SER A 67 3.40 -5.12 4.48
N LEU A 68 3.98 -4.21 3.72
CA LEU A 68 3.54 -2.81 3.60
C LEU A 68 3.15 -2.54 2.16
N ILE A 69 1.96 -2.00 1.95
CA ILE A 69 1.46 -1.71 0.61
C ILE A 69 1.63 -0.22 0.32
N LEU A 70 2.25 0.08 -0.81
CA LEU A 70 2.43 1.42 -1.33
C LEU A 70 1.74 1.54 -2.69
N SER A 71 1.29 2.74 -3.00
CA SER A 71 0.72 3.10 -4.30
C SER A 71 1.64 4.09 -4.99
N ALA A 72 2.05 3.76 -6.22
CA ALA A 72 2.76 4.68 -7.10
C ALA A 72 1.76 5.44 -7.97
N THR A 73 1.93 6.75 -8.04
CA THR A 73 1.06 7.67 -8.76
C THR A 73 1.89 8.68 -9.57
N ILE A 74 1.33 9.13 -10.69
CA ILE A 74 1.80 10.27 -11.48
C ILE A 74 0.60 11.20 -11.64
N ASP A 75 0.73 12.47 -11.28
CA ASP A 75 -0.37 13.46 -11.31
C ASP A 75 -1.65 12.97 -10.61
N GLY A 76 -1.49 12.23 -9.50
CA GLY A 76 -2.60 11.62 -8.76
C GLY A 76 -3.24 10.40 -9.43
N LYS A 77 -2.81 10.02 -10.63
CA LYS A 77 -3.23 8.79 -11.29
C LYS A 77 -2.33 7.63 -10.88
N ARG A 78 -2.96 6.57 -10.39
CA ARG A 78 -2.29 5.33 -10.00
C ARG A 78 -1.69 4.62 -11.21
N ILE A 79 -0.43 4.21 -11.07
CA ILE A 79 0.30 3.48 -12.12
C ILE A 79 0.65 2.06 -11.68
N GLU A 80 1.12 1.86 -10.44
CA GLU A 80 1.46 0.55 -9.89
C GLU A 80 1.19 0.45 -8.39
N THR A 81 0.94 -0.76 -7.93
CA THR A 81 0.86 -1.13 -6.52
C THR A 81 2.11 -1.92 -6.12
N ILE A 82 2.68 -1.59 -4.97
CA ILE A 82 3.95 -2.13 -4.49
C ILE A 82 3.75 -2.80 -3.14
N GLU A 83 4.18 -4.05 -3.00
CA GLU A 83 4.30 -4.75 -1.73
C GLU A 83 5.77 -4.77 -1.29
N VAL A 84 6.03 -4.20 -0.12
CA VAL A 84 7.33 -4.24 0.55
C VAL A 84 7.27 -5.18 1.74
N SER A 85 8.28 -6.03 1.92
CA SER A 85 8.42 -6.86 3.11
C SER A 85 8.90 -6.02 4.28
N LEU A 86 8.20 -6.04 5.42
CA LEU A 86 8.65 -5.42 6.66
C LEU A 86 9.76 -6.23 7.37
N LYS A 87 10.04 -7.45 6.89
CA LYS A 87 11.15 -8.27 7.40
C LYS A 87 12.47 -7.92 6.74
N THR A 88 12.47 -7.85 5.41
CA THR A 88 13.69 -7.58 4.62
C THR A 88 13.81 -6.12 4.20
N PHE A 89 12.71 -5.35 4.23
CA PHE A 89 12.60 -3.99 3.69
C PHE A 89 12.80 -3.91 2.18
N GLU A 90 12.57 -5.01 1.47
CA GLU A 90 12.71 -5.10 0.01
C GLU A 90 11.34 -5.19 -0.66
N VAL A 91 11.29 -4.76 -1.92
CA VAL A 91 10.12 -4.92 -2.79
C VAL A 91 9.93 -6.40 -3.12
N VAL A 92 8.79 -6.96 -2.70
CA VAL A 92 8.39 -8.36 -2.98
C VAL A 92 7.54 -8.42 -4.25
N GLN A 93 6.69 -7.41 -4.45
CA GLN A 93 5.81 -7.33 -5.61
C GLN A 93 5.69 -5.87 -6.05
N CYS A 94 5.67 -5.64 -7.35
CA CYS A 94 5.39 -4.36 -7.97
C CYS A 94 4.57 -4.68 -9.22
N ARG A 95 3.33 -4.19 -9.33
CA ARG A 95 2.43 -4.54 -10.43
C ARG A 95 1.57 -3.36 -10.83
N GLY A 96 1.50 -3.11 -12.14
CA GLY A 96 0.57 -2.19 -12.76
C GLY A 96 -0.81 -2.79 -12.99
N VAL A 97 -1.64 -2.04 -13.71
CA VAL A 97 -2.98 -2.45 -14.12
C VAL A 97 -2.89 -3.80 -14.85
N CYS A 98 -3.84 -4.72 -14.61
CA CYS A 98 -3.83 -6.03 -15.25
C CYS A 98 -2.57 -6.90 -14.98
N ASN A 99 -1.81 -6.64 -13.90
CA ASN A 99 -0.56 -7.33 -13.51
C ASN A 99 0.60 -7.07 -14.47
N GLU A 100 0.46 -6.09 -15.36
CA GLU A 100 1.50 -5.71 -16.30
C GLU A 100 2.43 -4.69 -15.66
N ASN A 101 3.68 -4.67 -16.10
CA ASN A 101 4.64 -3.66 -15.66
C ASN A 101 4.38 -2.37 -16.45
N SER A 102 4.36 -1.23 -15.76
CA SER A 102 4.35 0.08 -16.44
C SER A 102 5.73 0.40 -17.01
N GLU A 103 5.82 1.38 -17.90
CA GLU A 103 7.10 1.92 -18.37
C GLU A 103 7.98 2.47 -17.22
N TYR A 104 7.40 2.74 -16.06
CA TYR A 104 8.07 3.28 -14.88
C TYR A 104 8.45 2.21 -13.85
N HIS A 105 8.18 0.93 -14.12
CA HIS A 105 8.34 -0.17 -13.17
C HIS A 105 9.70 -0.19 -12.47
N ASP A 106 10.79 -0.23 -13.24
CA ASP A 106 12.15 -0.30 -12.68
C ASP A 106 12.50 0.97 -11.89
N ARG A 107 11.97 2.12 -12.31
CA ARG A 107 12.14 3.41 -11.64
C ARG A 107 11.41 3.44 -10.30
N ILE A 108 10.21 2.88 -10.21
CA ILE A 108 9.44 2.73 -8.97
C ILE A 108 10.19 1.81 -8.00
N ILE A 109 10.66 0.65 -8.47
CA ILE A 109 11.43 -0.29 -7.64
C ILE A 109 12.69 0.37 -7.10
N ALA A 110 13.45 1.06 -7.96
CA ALA A 110 14.65 1.78 -7.56
C ALA A 110 14.35 2.88 -6.53
N LEU A 111 13.25 3.63 -6.72
CA LEU A 111 12.83 4.68 -5.80
C LEU A 111 12.47 4.11 -4.42
N VAL A 112 11.73 3.00 -4.37
CA VAL A 112 11.36 2.35 -3.10
C VAL A 112 12.59 1.76 -2.41
N ASN A 113 13.44 1.02 -3.13
CA ASN A 113 14.65 0.42 -2.56
C ASN A 113 15.63 1.48 -2.05
N LYS A 114 15.79 2.60 -2.76
CA LYS A 114 16.62 3.74 -2.30
C LYS A 114 16.13 4.31 -0.96
N ASN A 115 14.82 4.27 -0.72
CA ASN A 115 14.20 4.80 0.48
C ASN A 115 13.83 3.74 1.53
N ALA A 116 14.15 2.46 1.30
CA ALA A 116 13.85 1.36 2.22
C ALA A 116 14.38 1.58 3.64
N ASN A 117 15.53 2.26 3.76
CA ASN A 117 16.10 2.63 5.05
C ASN A 117 15.19 3.53 5.89
N LEU A 118 14.38 4.39 5.27
CA LEU A 118 13.41 5.24 5.97
C LEU A 118 12.28 4.39 6.57
N ILE A 119 11.79 3.38 5.84
CA ILE A 119 10.81 2.41 6.37
C ILE A 119 11.39 1.72 7.60
N ARG A 120 12.65 1.29 7.52
CA ARG A 120 13.36 0.63 8.63
C ARG A 120 13.55 1.54 9.84
N GLN A 121 13.92 2.79 9.64
CA GLN A 121 14.06 3.77 10.72
C GLN A 121 12.73 3.99 11.43
N ARG A 122 11.65 4.11 10.66
CA ARG A 122 10.30 4.32 11.18
C ARG A 122 9.81 3.14 12.02
N MET A 123 10.13 1.91 11.61
CA MET A 123 9.83 0.71 12.39
C MET A 123 10.61 0.64 13.71
N LYS A 124 11.84 1.17 13.76
CA LYS A 124 12.64 1.22 15.00
C LYS A 124 12.20 2.31 15.99
N ALA A 125 11.50 3.33 15.50
CA ALA A 125 11.02 4.45 16.31
C ALA A 125 9.64 4.18 16.95
N ALA A 126 9.00 3.07 16.59
CA ALA A 126 7.74 2.58 17.14
C ALA A 126 7.96 1.63 18.32
#